data_AF-A0A218V1Z2-F1
#
_entry.id   AF-A0A218V1Z2-F1
#
_cell.length_a   1.000
_cell.length_b   1.000
_cell.length_c   1.000
_cell.angle_alpha   90.00
_cell.angle_beta   90.00
_cell.angle_gamma   90.00
#
_symmetry.space_group_name_H-M   'P 1'
#
loop_
_entity.id
_entity.type
_entity.pdbx_description
1 polymer ?
#
loop_
_entity_poly.entity_id
_entity_poly.type
_entity_poly.pdbx_seq_one_letter_code
_entity_poly.pdbx_strand_id
1 'polypeptide(L)' 'MVWIVGGTSVYKEAMEKPIHHRLFVTRILKEFESDTFFPEIDHKDYKLLTEYPGVPADIQEENGIQYKFEVYEKTVAPP' A
#
# COMPACT_ATOMS: atom_id res chain seq x y z
N MET A 1 -3.21 5.46 -17.23
CA MET A 1 -2.96 4.94 -15.86
C MET A 1 -3.34 6.03 -14.88
N VAL A 2 -4.06 5.71 -13.82
CA VAL A 2 -4.51 6.66 -12.79
C VAL A 2 -3.83 6.30 -11.47
N TRP A 3 -3.33 7.31 -10.76
CA TRP A 3 -2.67 7.14 -9.46
C TRP A 3 -3.38 7.98 -8.41
N ILE A 4 -3.66 7.36 -7.27
CA ILE A 4 -4.16 8.03 -6.08
C ILE A 4 -2.98 8.23 -5.14
N VAL A 5 -2.69 9.48 -4.79
CA VAL A 5 -1.52 9.86 -3.96
C VAL A 5 -1.94 10.45 -2.60
N GLY A 6 -3.20 10.28 -2.22
CA GLY A 6 -3.76 10.65 -0.91
C GLY A 6 -4.70 11.85 -0.92
N GLY A 7 -5.17 12.33 0.24
CA GLY A 7 -4.90 11.81 1.60
C GLY A 7 -5.84 10.68 2.06
N THR A 8 -5.95 10.45 3.38
CA THR A 8 -6.70 9.32 3.97
C THR A 8 -8.13 9.15 3.47
N SER A 9 -8.90 10.23 3.31
CA SER A 9 -10.27 10.15 2.77
C SER A 9 -10.31 9.63 1.34
N VAL A 10 -9.38 10.08 0.49
CA VAL A 10 -9.27 9.67 -0.91
C VAL A 10 -8.82 8.21 -1.01
N TYR A 11 -7.86 7.80 -0.17
CA TYR A 11 -7.46 6.39 -0.10
C TYR A 11 -8.62 5.49 0.30
N LYS A 12 -9.37 5.87 1.34
CA LYS A 12 -10.54 5.11 1.81
C LYS A 12 -11.57 4.95 0.69
N GLU A 13 -11.96 6.04 0.04
CA GLU A 13 -12.94 5.99 -1.05
C GLU A 13 -12.45 5.11 -2.22
N ALA A 14 -11.17 5.21 -2.59
CA ALA A 14 -10.59 4.40 -3.65
C ALA A 14 -10.58 2.89 -3.31
N MET A 15 -10.18 2.56 -2.07
CA MET A 15 -10.12 1.18 -1.58
C MET A 15 -11.50 0.51 -1.53
N GLU A 16 -12.56 1.27 -1.28
CA GLU A 16 -13.96 0.78 -1.24
C GLU A 16 -14.52 0.48 -2.64
N LYS A 17 -13.96 1.03 -3.73
CA LYS A 17 -14.49 0.78 -5.08
C LYS A 17 -14.35 -0.70 -5.47
N PRO A 18 -15.37 -1.30 -6.12
CA PRO A 18 -15.34 -2.68 -6.60
C PRO A 18 -14.59 -2.78 -7.94
N ILE A 19 -13.42 -2.16 -8.03
CA ILE A 19 -12.55 -2.17 -9.21
C ILE A 19 -11.22 -2.80 -8.86
N HIS A 20 -10.59 -3.43 -9.84
CA HIS A 20 -9.22 -3.89 -9.68
C HIS A 20 -8.27 -2.72 -9.49
N HIS A 21 -7.48 -2.75 -8.42
CA HIS A 21 -6.42 -1.79 -8.15
C HIS A 21 -5.36 -2.40 -7.26
N ARG A 22 -4.23 -1.69 -7.13
CA ARG A 22 -3.09 -2.08 -6.31
C ARG A 22 -2.76 -0.97 -5.33
N LEU A 23 -2.24 -1.36 -4.17
CA LEU A 23 -1.66 -0.45 -3.19
C LEU A 23 -0.14 -0.60 -3.26
N PHE A 24 0.55 0.48 -3.61
CA PHE A 24 2.01 0.57 -3.53
C PHE A 24 2.33 1.23 -2.19
N VAL A 25 2.82 0.44 -1.24
CA VAL A 25 3.00 0.84 0.16
C VAL A 25 4.48 0.85 0.49
N THR A 26 5.01 2.02 0.84
CA THR A 26 6.32 2.11 1.49
C THR A 26 6.12 1.89 2.99
N ARG A 27 6.58 0.75 3.51
CA ARG A 27 6.57 0.46 4.94
C ARG A 27 7.77 1.12 5.60
N ILE A 28 7.52 2.21 6.31
CA ILE A 28 8.54 2.84 7.16
C ILE A 28 8.72 1.99 8.41
N LEU A 29 9.92 1.45 8.64
CA LEU A 29 10.24 0.55 9.75
C LEU A 29 10.65 1.34 11.01
N LYS A 30 9.89 2.40 11.29
CA LYS A 30 10.09 3.29 12.44
C LYS A 30 8.77 3.98 12.76
N GLU A 31 8.53 4.21 14.05
CA GLU A 31 7.35 4.93 14.53
C GLU A 31 7.59 6.44 14.52
N PHE A 32 6.55 7.19 14.16
CA PHE A 32 6.53 8.65 14.15
C PHE A 32 5.20 9.14 14.73
N GLU A 33 5.23 10.26 15.44
CA GLU A 33 4.00 10.96 15.82
C GLU A 33 3.24 11.38 14.56
N SER A 34 1.94 11.04 14.51
CA SER A 34 1.09 11.24 13.33
C SER A 34 -0.31 11.66 13.78
N ASP A 35 -0.92 12.59 13.04
CA ASP A 35 -2.31 13.05 13.25
C ASP A 35 -3.32 12.32 12.34
N THR A 36 -2.81 11.62 11.34
CA THR A 36 -3.56 11.01 10.24
C THR A 36 -2.98 9.65 9.92
N PHE A 37 -3.85 8.68 9.63
CA PHE A 37 -3.45 7.28 9.41
C PHE A 37 -3.99 6.76 8.07
N PHE A 38 -3.25 5.83 7.47
CA PHE A 38 -3.72 5.09 6.30
C PHE A 38 -4.85 4.13 6.69
N PRO A 39 -5.88 3.91 5.86
CA PRO A 39 -6.92 2.92 6.14
C PRO A 39 -6.34 1.51 6.35
N GLU A 40 -7.00 0.68 7.14
CA GLU A 40 -6.56 -0.70 7.34
C GLU A 40 -6.58 -1.49 6.01
N ILE A 41 -5.53 -2.27 5.77
CA ILE A 41 -5.44 -3.16 4.61
C ILE A 41 -5.96 -4.54 5.05
N ASP A 42 -7.23 -4.85 4.76
CA ASP A 42 -7.81 -6.16 5.08
C ASP A 42 -7.19 -7.24 4.16
N HIS A 43 -6.54 -8.24 4.76
CA HIS A 43 -5.93 -9.36 4.04
C HIS A 43 -6.94 -10.30 3.36
N LYS A 44 -8.23 -10.17 3.64
CA LYS A 44 -9.30 -10.82 2.86
C LYS A 44 -9.48 -10.18 1.49
N ASP A 45 -9.34 -8.86 1.44
CA ASP A 45 -9.54 -8.04 0.24
C ASP A 45 -8.23 -7.78 -0.51
N TYR A 46 -7.07 -7.95 0.13
CA TYR A 46 -5.78 -7.63 -0.45
C TYR A 46 -4.77 -8.75 -0.25
N LYS A 47 -4.19 -9.20 -1.36
CA LYS A 47 -3.06 -10.12 -1.37
C LYS A 47 -1.75 -9.34 -1.51
N LEU A 48 -0.81 -9.58 -0.60
CA LEU A 48 0.57 -9.11 -0.76
C LEU A 48 1.24 -9.91 -1.90
N LEU A 49 1.80 -9.21 -2.87
CA LEU A 49 2.59 -9.81 -3.93
C LEU A 49 4.00 -10.11 -3.43
N THR A 50 4.54 -11.28 -3.79
CA THR A 50 5.92 -11.67 -3.44
C THR A 50 6.96 -10.83 -4.16
N GLU A 51 6.64 -10.39 -5.37
CA GLU A 51 7.48 -9.52 -6.19
C GLU A 51 6.61 -8.68 -7.14
N TYR A 52 7.14 -7.55 -7.59
CA TYR A 52 6.52 -6.74 -8.63
C TYR A 52 7.60 -6.13 -9.54
N PRO A 53 7.46 -6.18 -10.88
CA PRO A 53 8.48 -5.66 -11.79
C PRO A 53 8.87 -4.21 -11.49
N GLY A 54 10.17 -3.97 -11.28
CA GLY A 54 10.71 -2.64 -11.00
C GLY A 54 10.56 -2.16 -9.55
N VAL A 55 10.07 -3.00 -8.64
CA VAL A 55 10.00 -2.71 -7.20
C VAL A 55 11.04 -3.57 -6.47
N PRO A 56 12.02 -2.98 -5.77
CA PRO A 56 13.04 -3.76 -5.06
C PRO A 56 12.43 -4.42 -3.81
N ALA A 57 12.81 -5.68 -3.58
CA ALA A 57 12.31 -6.47 -2.45
C ALA A 57 13.11 -6.27 -1.16
N ASP A 58 14.36 -5.80 -1.28
CA ASP A 58 15.25 -5.60 -0.14
C ASP A 58 14.87 -4.38 0.70
N ILE A 59 15.27 -4.39 1.96
CA ILE A 59 15.18 -3.22 2.84
C ILE A 59 16.09 -2.12 2.30
N GLN A 60 15.54 -0.92 2.20
CA GLN A 60 16.24 0.31 1.87
C GLN A 60 16.52 1.09 3.15
N GLU A 61 17.52 1.97 3.13
CA GLU A 61 17.83 2.86 4.24
C GLU A 61 18.21 4.24 3.72
N GLU A 62 17.61 5.28 4.29
CA GLU A 62 17.94 6.66 4.00
C GLU A 62 17.88 7.48 5.29
N ASN A 63 18.91 8.29 5.57
CA ASN A 63 19.01 9.09 6.79
C ASN A 63 18.81 8.28 8.10
N GLY A 64 19.26 7.02 8.11
CA GLY A 64 19.10 6.10 9.24
C GLY A 64 17.67 5.60 9.45
N ILE A 65 16.79 5.78 8.47
CA ILE A 65 15.41 5.29 8.49
C ILE A 65 15.31 4.13 7.49
N GLN A 66 15.01 2.95 8.01
CA GLN A 66 14.79 1.77 7.19
C GLN A 66 13.36 1.73 6.66
N TYR A 67 13.19 1.30 5.42
CA TYR A 67 11.89 1.10 4.80
C TYR A 67 11.93 -0.02 3.76
N LYS A 68 10.78 -0.55 3.39
CA LYS A 68 10.65 -1.52 2.29
C LYS A 68 9.43 -1.20 1.44
N PHE A 69 9.45 -1.64 0.19
CA PHE A 69 8.31 -1.50 -0.71
C PHE A 69 7.48 -2.78 -0.71
N GLU A 70 6.17 -2.61 -0.61
CA GLU A 70 5.19 -3.68 -0.70
C GLU A 70 4.16 -3.33 -1.77
N VAL A 71 3.74 -4.33 -2.53
CA VAL A 71 2.65 -4.18 -3.50
C VAL A 71 1.54 -5.13 -3.11
N TYR A 72 0.38 -4.56 -2.80
CA TYR A 72 -0.85 -5.30 -2.54
C TYR A 72 -1.75 -5.25 -3.76
N GLU A 73 -2.39 -6.36 -4.07
CA GLU A 73 -3.38 -6.45 -5.14
C GLU A 73 -4.75 -6.78 -4.56
N LYS A 74 -5.77 -6.01 -4.94
CA LYS A 74 -7.14 -6.25 -4.48
C LYS A 74 -7.66 -7.56 -5.08
N THR A 75 -8.08 -8.49 -4.21
CA THR A 75 -8.81 -9.70 -4.58
C THR A 75 -10.20 -9.28 -5.04
N VAL A 76 -10.42 -9.24 -6.35
CA VAL A 76 -11.77 -9.11 -6.86
C VAL A 76 -12.37 -10.51 -6.78
N ALA A 77 -13.34 -10.71 -5.88
CA ALA A 77 -14.12 -11.94 -5.89
C ALA A 77 -14.68 -12.13 -7.31
N PRO A 78 -14.59 -13.34 -7.91
CA PRO A 78 -15.30 -13.59 -9.15
C PRO A 78 -16.80 -13.34 -8.92
N PRO A 79 -17.53 -12.84 -9.93
CA PRO A 79 -18.97 -12.62 -9.83
C PRO A 79 -19.72 -13.90 -9.45
#